data_AF-A0A962QDA9-F1
#
_entry.id   AF-A0A962QDA9-F1
#
_cell.length_a   1.000
_cell.length_b   1.000
_cell.length_c   1.000
_cell.angle_alpha   90.00
_cell.angle_beta   90.00
_cell.angle_gamma   90.00
#
_symmetry.space_group_name_H-M   'P 1'
#
loop_
_entity.id
_entity.type
_entity.pdbx_description
1 polymer ?
#
loop_
_entity_poly.entity_id
_entity_poly.type
_entity_poly.pdbx_seq_one_letter_code
_entity_poly.pdbx_strand_id
1 'polypeptide(L)' 'MTIIRQAAIILIGVALATTAVAKTPKDTLVIAREISGIAHWDPAVSQILEVNEFNTDIYNRLFDYNPLKPGELEPSLA' A
#
# COMPACT_ATOMS: atom_id res chain seq x y z
N MET A 1 50.81 5.90 11.07
CA MET A 1 49.89 5.10 11.93
C MET A 1 48.43 5.59 11.90
N THR A 2 48.13 6.68 11.19
CA THR A 2 46.81 7.35 11.21
C THR A 2 45.81 6.76 10.20
N ILE A 3 46.28 6.35 9.02
CA ILE A 3 45.44 5.85 7.91
C ILE A 3 44.83 4.48 8.23
N ILE A 4 45.63 3.56 8.81
CA ILE A 4 45.16 2.21 9.20
C ILE A 4 44.06 2.32 10.28
N ARG A 5 44.19 3.29 11.19
CA ARG A 5 43.19 3.57 12.23
C ARG A 5 41.88 4.09 11.64
N GLN A 6 41.95 4.99 10.66
CA GLN A 6 40.77 5.52 9.96
C GLN A 6 40.07 4.44 9.14
N ALA A 7 40.83 3.60 8.43
CA ALA A 7 40.27 2.48 7.67
C ALA A 7 39.54 1.49 8.58
N ALA A 8 40.11 1.17 9.75
CA ALA A 8 39.47 0.29 10.73
C ALA A 8 38.16 0.89 11.29
N ILE A 9 38.12 2.19 11.57
CA ILE A 9 36.91 2.88 12.06
C ILE A 9 35.80 2.85 11.00
N ILE A 10 36.14 3.07 9.73
CA ILE A 10 35.17 3.02 8.62
C ILE A 10 34.64 1.61 8.43
N LEU A 11 35.51 0.59 8.44
CA LEU A 11 35.10 -0.80 8.26
C LEU A 11 34.17 -1.28 9.39
N ILE A 12 34.46 -0.87 10.64
CA ILE A 12 33.62 -1.16 11.80
C ILE A 12 32.28 -0.41 11.69
N GLY A 13 32.30 0.85 11.24
CA GLY A 13 31.09 1.65 11.03
C GLY A 13 30.16 1.05 9.96
N VAL A 14 30.72 0.50 8.87
CA VAL A 14 29.94 -0.18 7.83
C VAL A 14 29.44 -1.55 8.30
N ALA A 15 30.24 -2.29 9.09
CA ALA A 15 29.83 -3.59 9.63
C ALA A 15 28.73 -3.48 10.71
N LEU A 16 28.69 -2.36 11.45
CA LEU A 16 27.66 -2.06 12.46
C LEU A 16 26.48 -1.25 11.91
N ALA A 17 26.56 -0.79 10.66
CA ALA A 17 25.44 -0.14 10.00
C ALA A 17 24.35 -1.19 9.72
N THR A 18 23.40 -1.31 10.64
CA THR A 18 22.17 -2.07 10.39
C THR A 18 21.48 -1.45 9.19
N THR A 19 21.15 -2.26 8.19
CA THR A 19 20.26 -1.82 7.11
C THR A 19 18.91 -1.47 7.76
N ALA A 20 18.59 -0.18 7.80
CA ALA A 20 17.27 0.28 8.20
C ALA A 20 16.29 -0.14 7.10
N VAL A 21 15.86 -1.40 7.12
CA VAL A 21 14.78 -1.88 6.28
C VAL A 21 13.51 -1.34 6.91
N ALA A 22 12.96 -0.28 6.32
CA ALA A 22 11.66 0.23 6.71
C ALA A 22 10.62 -0.86 6.47
N LYS A 23 10.27 -1.59 7.53
CA LYS A 23 9.24 -2.61 7.48
C LYS A 23 7.89 -1.92 7.39
N THR A 24 7.05 -2.34 6.44
CA THR A 24 5.65 -1.91 6.41
C THR A 24 4.99 -2.23 7.75
N PRO A 25 4.32 -1.26 8.41
CA PRO A 25 3.62 -1.52 9.66
C PRO A 25 2.64 -2.68 9.53
N LYS A 26 2.41 -3.42 10.61
CA LYS A 26 1.61 -4.66 10.60
C LYS A 26 0.16 -4.46 10.10
N ASP A 27 -0.40 -3.27 10.33
CA ASP A 27 -1.79 -2.93 10.01
C ASP A 27 -1.85 -2.00 8.78
N THR A 28 -0.86 -2.10 7.88
CA THR A 28 -0.77 -1.28 6.67
C THR A 28 -0.54 -2.17 5.46
N LEU A 29 -1.42 -2.03 4.49
CA LEU A 29 -1.26 -2.61 3.16
C LEU A 29 -0.80 -1.52 2.20
N VAL A 30 0.31 -1.75 1.50
CA VAL A 30 0.80 -0.86 0.43
C VAL A 30 0.56 -1.54 -0.90
N ILE A 31 -0.24 -0.90 -1.76
CA ILE A 31 -0.56 -1.38 -3.10
C ILE A 31 0.07 -0.41 -4.11
N ALA A 32 0.93 -0.92 -4.98
CA ALA A 32 1.47 -0.17 -6.11
C ALA A 32 0.60 -0.45 -7.35
N ARG A 33 0.03 0.61 -7.94
CA ARG A 33 -0.72 0.53 -9.20
C ARG A 33 -0.20 1.56 -10.20
N GLU A 34 -0.16 1.16 -11.47
CA GLU A 34 -0.02 2.08 -12.58
C GLU A 34 -1.40 2.63 -12.93
N ILE A 35 -1.59 3.93 -12.76
CA ILE A 35 -2.83 4.63 -13.14
C ILE A 35 -2.46 5.91 -13.87
N SER A 36 -3.26 6.30 -14.87
CA SER A 36 -3.10 7.58 -15.58
C SER A 36 -3.41 8.79 -14.70
N GLY A 37 -4.08 8.56 -13.57
CA GLY A 37 -4.48 9.55 -12.58
C GLY A 37 -5.92 9.32 -12.12
N ILE A 38 -6.32 9.99 -11.04
CA ILE A 38 -7.72 9.98 -10.55
C ILE A 38 -8.29 11.38 -10.75
N ALA A 39 -9.20 11.52 -11.72
CA ALA A 39 -9.85 12.80 -12.02
C ALA A 39 -11.06 13.05 -11.11
N HIS A 40 -11.80 11.99 -10.78
CA HIS A 40 -13.03 12.05 -9.97
C HIS A 40 -13.06 10.87 -9.00
N TRP A 41 -13.50 11.13 -7.78
CA TRP A 41 -13.83 10.12 -6.78
C TRP A 41 -15.33 9.84 -6.70
N ASP A 42 -16.15 10.66 -7.36
CA ASP A 42 -17.60 10.47 -7.42
C ASP A 42 -17.93 9.20 -8.22
N PRO A 43 -18.56 8.18 -7.60
CA PRO A 43 -18.93 6.94 -8.27
C PRO A 43 -19.86 7.15 -9.46
N ALA A 44 -20.63 8.23 -9.51
CA ALA A 44 -21.57 8.51 -10.60
C ALA A 44 -20.87 8.91 -11.90
N VAL A 45 -19.61 9.36 -11.84
CA VAL A 45 -18.85 9.88 -12.99
C VAL A 45 -17.47 9.22 -13.14
N SER A 46 -17.14 8.23 -12.32
CA SER A 46 -15.86 7.50 -12.39
C SER A 46 -15.84 6.56 -13.59
N GLN A 47 -15.08 6.91 -14.63
CA GLN A 47 -15.01 6.15 -15.89
C GLN A 47 -13.80 5.19 -15.99
N ILE A 48 -12.90 5.22 -15.00
CA ILE A 48 -11.67 4.42 -14.95
C ILE A 48 -11.93 3.19 -14.07
N LEU A 49 -11.57 1.99 -14.55
CA LEU A 49 -11.84 0.74 -13.83
C LEU A 49 -11.15 0.70 -12.47
N GLU A 50 -9.89 1.13 -12.43
CA GLU A 50 -9.04 1.17 -11.24
C GLU A 50 -9.62 2.12 -10.18
N VAL A 51 -10.34 3.18 -10.59
CA VAL A 51 -11.04 4.08 -9.67
C VAL A 51 -12.26 3.39 -9.05
N ASN A 52 -12.94 2.53 -9.80
CA ASN A 52 -14.07 1.76 -9.26
C ASN A 52 -13.64 0.75 -8.19
N GLU A 53 -12.42 0.22 -8.27
CA GLU A 53 -11.84 -0.62 -7.20
C GLU A 53 -11.57 0.18 -5.92
N PHE A 54 -11.16 1.44 -6.02
CA PHE A 54 -11.06 2.28 -4.81
C PHE A 54 -12.44 2.63 -4.27
N ASN A 55 -13.42 2.86 -5.15
CA ASN A 55 -14.79 3.18 -4.75
C ASN A 55 -15.47 2.05 -3.98
N THR A 56 -15.10 0.77 -4.20
CA THR A 56 -15.59 -0.35 -3.36
C THR A 56 -15.03 -0.31 -1.95
N ASP A 57 -13.86 0.28 -1.74
CA ASP A 57 -13.21 0.35 -0.43
C ASP A 57 -13.68 1.56 0.40
N ILE A 58 -14.12 2.65 -0.26
CA ILE A 58 -14.45 3.92 0.41
C ILE A 58 -15.94 4.27 0.44
N TYR A 59 -16.78 3.66 -0.40
CA TYR A 59 -18.22 3.88 -0.41
C TYR A 59 -18.99 2.61 -0.06
N ASN A 60 -19.86 2.71 0.94
CA ASN A 60 -20.78 1.64 1.27
C ASN A 60 -21.96 1.58 0.28
N ARG A 61 -22.47 0.38 0.05
CA ARG A 61 -23.62 0.09 -0.82
C ARG A 61 -24.74 -0.61 -0.04
N LEU A 62 -25.93 -0.66 -0.63
CA LEU A 62 -27.06 -1.42 -0.09
C LEU A 62 -26.74 -2.92 0.01
N PHE A 63 -26.10 -3.44 -1.02
CA PHE A 63 -25.58 -4.80 -1.09
C PHE A 63 -24.12 -4.76 -1.54
N ASP A 64 -23.33 -5.71 -1.06
CA ASP A 64 -21.94 -5.85 -1.43
C ASP A 64 -21.56 -7.31 -1.68
N TYR A 65 -20.40 -7.55 -2.27
CA TYR A 65 -19.89 -8.91 -2.49
C TYR A 65 -19.23 -9.46 -1.23
N ASN A 66 -19.45 -10.75 -0.95
CA ASN A 66 -18.75 -11.42 0.13
C ASN A 66 -17.25 -11.59 -0.24
N PRO A 67 -16.31 -10.99 0.52
CA PRO A 67 -14.88 -11.05 0.19
C PRO A 67 -14.29 -12.46 0.37
N LEU A 68 -14.94 -13.34 1.13
CA LEU A 68 -14.55 -14.74 1.32
C LEU A 68 -15.18 -15.68 0.29
N LYS A 69 -16.23 -15.22 -0.41
CA LYS A 69 -16.97 -15.99 -1.41
C LYS A 69 -17.31 -15.13 -2.63
N PRO A 70 -16.35 -14.90 -3.53
CA PRO A 70 -16.53 -14.04 -4.69
C PRO A 70 -17.66 -14.57 -5.58
N GLY A 71 -18.80 -13.86 -5.61
CA GLY A 71 -20.00 -14.22 -6.35
C GLY A 71 -21.27 -14.31 -5.50
N GLU A 72 -21.14 -14.40 -4.17
CA GLU A 72 -22.27 -14.21 -3.26
C GLU A 72 -22.46 -12.72 -2.97
N LEU A 73 -23.69 -12.24 -3.15
CA LEU A 73 -24.10 -10.86 -2.84
C LEU A 73 -24.81 -10.87 -1.47
N GLU A 74 -24.39 -10.00 -0.55
CA GLU A 74 -24.92 -9.91 0.81
C GLU A 74 -25.42 -8.49 1.13
N PRO A 75 -26.41 -8.34 2.04
CA PRO A 75 -26.80 -7.03 2.55
C PRO A 75 -25.62 -6.32 3.22
N SER A 76 -25.47 -5.03 2.95
CA SER A 76 -24.53 -4.13 3.62
C SER A 76 -25.29 -3.04 4.37
N LEU A 77 -25.77 -2.00 3.68
CA LEU A 77 -26.58 -0.94 4.29
C LEU A 77 -28.09 -1.25 4.28
N ALA A 78 -28.53 -2.24 3.50
CA ALA A 78 -29.93 -2.61 3.32
C ALA A 78 -30.50 -3.42 4.49
#